data_AF-D3YXC4-F1
#
_entry.id   AF-D3YXC4-F1
#
_cell.length_a   1.000
_cell.length_b   1.000
_cell.length_c   1.000
_cell.angle_alpha   90.00
_cell.angle_beta   90.00
_cell.angle_gamma   90.00
#
_symmetry.space_group_name_H-M   'P 1'
#
loop_
_entity.id
_entity.type
_entity.pdbx_description
1 polymer ?
#
loop_
_entity_poly.entity_id
_entity_poly.type
_entity_poly.pdbx_seq_one_letter_code
_entity_poly.pdbx_strand_id
1 'polypeptide(L)'
;MKGNGRSPWEIFITLHPATAEVQDSQFVCFTLVLRIPVQYPHEVPQISIRNPRGLSDEQIHKISQALGHVAKEGLGTAMLYELIEKGKEILTDNNIPHGQCV
;
A
#
# COMPACT_ATOMS: atom_id res chain seq x y z
N MET A 1 33.36 19.50 -2.45
CA MET A 1 31.94 19.82 -2.65
C MET A 1 31.13 18.75 -1.95
N LYS A 2 30.56 19.02 -0.76
CA LYS A 2 29.75 18.05 -0.01
C LYS A 2 28.38 18.00 -0.68
N GLY A 3 28.06 16.92 -1.39
CA GLY A 3 26.72 16.69 -1.91
C GLY A 3 25.75 16.57 -0.75
N ASN A 4 24.65 17.32 -0.80
CA ASN A 4 23.51 17.12 0.10
C ASN A 4 22.92 15.73 -0.18
N GLY A 5 23.46 14.70 0.47
CA GLY A 5 22.96 13.35 0.37
C GLY A 5 21.58 13.29 0.99
N ARG A 6 20.54 13.03 0.18
CA ARG A 6 19.23 12.65 0.71
C ARG A 6 19.42 11.41 1.58
N SER A 7 18.89 11.44 2.80
CA SER A 7 18.74 10.24 3.63
C SER A 7 17.50 9.47 3.19
N PRO A 8 17.50 8.13 3.31
CA PRO A 8 16.28 7.36 3.12
C PRO A 8 15.23 7.81 4.16
N TRP A 9 13.96 7.76 3.77
CA TRP A 9 12.85 8.19 4.61
C TRP A 9 11.69 7.21 4.49
N GLU A 10 10.79 7.22 5.45
CA GLU A 10 9.68 6.25 5.52
C GLU A 10 8.33 6.97 5.58
N ILE A 11 7.34 6.34 4.95
CA ILE A 11 5.94 6.76 4.96
C ILE A 11 5.10 5.66 5.57
N PHE A 12 4.17 6.03 6.45
CA PHE A 12 3.19 5.15 7.05
C PHE A 12 1.80 5.71 6.79
N ILE A 13 0.96 4.98 6.07
CA ILE A 13 -0.41 5.40 5.76
C ILE A 13 -1.35 4.24 5.99
N THR A 14 -2.33 4.43 6.88
CA THR A 14 -3.42 3.47 7.04
C THR A 14 -4.44 3.65 5.92
N LEU A 15 -4.64 2.61 5.13
CA LEU A 15 -5.57 2.58 4.02
C LEU A 15 -6.87 1.91 4.44
N HIS A 16 -7.97 2.51 3.99
CA HIS A 16 -9.33 2.02 4.16
C HIS A 16 -9.98 1.88 2.78
N PRO A 17 -10.94 0.95 2.62
CA PRO A 17 -11.79 0.84 1.45
C PRO A 17 -12.49 2.15 1.14
N ALA A 18 -12.71 2.44 -0.15
CA ALA A 18 -13.48 3.59 -0.62
C ALA A 18 -14.99 3.38 -0.42
N THR A 19 -15.41 3.25 0.85
CA THR A 19 -16.77 2.95 1.30
C THR A 19 -17.59 4.20 1.61
N ALA A 20 -17.26 5.33 0.98
CA ALA A 20 -17.84 6.64 1.30
C ALA A 20 -17.80 6.99 2.81
N GLU A 21 -16.74 6.54 3.51
CA GLU A 21 -16.51 6.77 4.95
C GLU A 21 -17.56 6.15 5.89
N VAL A 22 -18.39 5.23 5.41
CA VAL A 22 -19.31 4.48 6.26
C VAL A 22 -18.50 3.49 7.10
N GLN A 23 -18.22 3.85 8.36
CA GLN A 23 -17.42 3.05 9.29
C GLN A 23 -17.94 1.61 9.45
N ASP A 24 -19.25 1.43 9.40
CA ASP A 24 -19.91 0.11 9.50
C ASP A 24 -19.65 -0.79 8.27
N SER A 25 -19.13 -0.21 7.18
CA SER A 25 -18.84 -0.91 5.94
C SER A 25 -17.35 -1.11 5.69
N GLN A 26 -16.47 -0.83 6.65
CA GLN A 26 -15.01 -1.02 6.51
C GLN A 26 -14.54 -2.32 7.18
N PHE A 27 -14.65 -3.43 6.47
CA PHE A 27 -14.31 -4.76 7.00
C PHE A 27 -12.81 -5.06 6.91
N VAL A 28 -12.12 -4.40 5.99
CA VAL A 28 -10.69 -4.61 5.72
C VAL A 28 -9.90 -3.32 5.86
N CYS A 29 -8.67 -3.38 6.37
CA CYS A 29 -7.73 -2.25 6.37
C CYS A 29 -6.29 -2.72 6.56
N PHE A 30 -5.30 -1.92 6.17
CA PHE A 30 -3.91 -2.14 6.53
C PHE A 30 -3.10 -0.85 6.54
N THR A 31 -1.93 -0.86 7.17
CA THR A 31 -0.95 0.23 7.11
C THR A 31 0.08 -0.05 6.02
N LEU A 32 0.04 0.73 4.94
CA LEU A 32 1.04 0.73 3.89
C LEU A 32 2.31 1.42 4.40
N VAL A 33 3.42 0.70 4.35
CA VAL A 33 4.74 1.22 4.70
C VAL A 33 5.58 1.29 3.44
N LEU A 34 6.05 2.50 3.11
CA LEU A 34 6.94 2.75 1.99
C LEU A 34 8.27 3.26 2.55
N ARG A 35 9.34 2.48 2.40
CA ARG A 35 10.70 2.97 2.65
C ARG A 35 11.28 3.50 1.36
N ILE A 36 11.56 4.78 1.34
CA ILE A 36 12.00 5.50 0.15
C ILE A 36 13.54 5.52 0.14
N PRO A 37 14.18 4.81 -0.80
CA PRO A 37 15.64 4.82 -0.91
C PRO A 37 16.15 6.19 -1.37
N VAL A 38 17.45 6.43 -1.18
CA VAL A 38 18.11 7.67 -1.62
C VAL A 38 18.03 7.84 -3.14
N GLN A 39 17.99 6.71 -3.87
CA GLN A 39 17.97 6.61 -5.31
C GLN A 39 16.57 6.78 -5.91
N TYR A 40 15.51 6.89 -5.10
CA TYR A 40 14.15 7.12 -5.60
C TYR A 40 14.07 8.41 -6.45
N PRO A 41 13.41 8.39 -7.63
CA PRO A 41 12.57 7.31 -8.17
C PRO A 41 13.28 6.28 -9.07
N HIS A 42 14.61 6.35 -9.20
CA HIS A 42 15.39 5.38 -9.99
C HIS A 42 15.58 4.03 -9.28
N GLU A 43 15.19 3.95 -8.01
CA GLU A 43 15.02 2.72 -7.25
C GLU A 43 13.62 2.74 -6.62
N VAL A 44 12.92 1.61 -6.68
CA VAL A 44 11.57 1.47 -6.13
C VAL A 44 11.58 1.56 -4.60
N PRO A 45 10.52 2.07 -3.96
CA PRO A 45 10.40 2.00 -2.53
C PRO A 45 10.26 0.54 -2.05
N GLN A 46 10.80 0.24 -0.86
CA GLN A 46 10.48 -1.02 -0.20
C GLN A 46 9.05 -0.94 0.33
N ILE A 47 8.18 -1.83 -0.15
CA ILE A 47 6.77 -1.89 0.22
C ILE A 47 6.59 -2.94 1.32
N SER A 48 5.81 -2.61 2.35
CA SER A 48 5.42 -3.56 3.39
C SER A 48 4.02 -3.27 3.91
N ILE A 49 3.31 -4.32 4.30
CA ILE A 49 1.97 -4.26 4.87
C ILE A 49 2.08 -4.52 6.38
N ARG A 50 1.55 -3.60 7.19
CA ARG A 50 1.51 -3.74 8.66
C ARG A 50 0.07 -3.64 9.17
N ASN A 51 -0.19 -4.30 10.29
CA ASN A 51 -1.50 -4.29 10.96
C ASN A 51 -2.68 -4.61 10.02
N PRO A 52 -2.61 -5.67 9.19
CA PRO A 52 -3.73 -6.04 8.33
C PRO A 52 -4.93 -6.49 9.18
N ARG A 53 -6.13 -6.07 8.78
CA ARG A 53 -7.41 -6.46 9.38
C ARG A 53 -8.31 -7.01 8.28
N GLY A 54 -8.97 -8.14 8.55
CA GLY A 54 -9.93 -8.75 7.63
C GLY A 54 -9.34 -9.29 6.33
N LEU A 55 -8.02 -9.41 6.23
CA LEU A 55 -7.30 -9.91 5.06
C LEU A 55 -6.62 -11.23 5.40
N SER A 56 -6.73 -12.22 4.52
CA SER A 56 -5.95 -13.46 4.59
C SER A 56 -4.50 -13.24 4.14
N ASP A 57 -3.60 -14.15 4.52
CA ASP A 57 -2.20 -14.12 4.06
C ASP A 57 -2.08 -14.14 2.53
N GLU A 58 -2.97 -14.86 1.84
CA GLU A 58 -3.03 -14.89 0.38
C GLU A 58 -3.39 -13.50 -0.18
N GLN A 59 -4.38 -12.82 0.40
CA GLN A 59 -4.75 -11.46 0.00
C GLN A 59 -3.60 -10.48 0.26
N ILE A 60 -2.95 -10.55 1.42
CA ILE A 60 -1.79 -9.72 1.77
C ILE A 60 -0.65 -9.92 0.76
N HIS A 61 -0.40 -11.17 0.37
CA HIS A 61 0.60 -11.50 -0.65
C HIS A 61 0.24 -10.89 -2.01
N LYS A 62 -1.02 -11.06 -2.47
CA LYS A 62 -1.51 -10.48 -3.73
C LYS A 62 -1.42 -8.96 -3.74
N ILE A 63 -1.79 -8.29 -2.64
CA ILE A 63 -1.66 -6.84 -2.49
C ILE A 63 -0.19 -6.43 -2.65
N SER A 64 0.71 -7.10 -1.93
CA SER A 64 2.16 -6.79 -1.98
C SER A 64 2.73 -6.97 -3.38
N GLN A 65 2.32 -8.01 -4.09
CA GLN A 65 2.73 -8.25 -5.48
C GLN A 65 2.19 -7.18 -6.44
N ALA A 66 0.91 -6.82 -6.33
CA ALA A 66 0.28 -5.81 -7.16
C ALA A 66 0.93 -4.42 -6.97
N LEU A 67 1.17 -4.01 -5.71
CA LEU A 67 1.89 -2.77 -5.41
C LEU A 67 3.34 -2.81 -5.93
N GLY A 68 4.01 -3.96 -5.80
CA GLY A 68 5.35 -4.15 -6.36
C GLY A 68 5.39 -4.05 -7.89
N HIS A 69 4.32 -4.44 -8.59
CA HIS A 69 4.20 -4.26 -10.04
C HIS A 69 4.09 -2.77 -10.40
N VAL A 70 3.16 -2.04 -9.77
CA VAL A 70 2.99 -0.59 -9.97
C VAL A 70 4.30 0.16 -9.71
N ALA A 71 5.03 -0.18 -8.65
CA ALA A 71 6.31 0.45 -8.36
C ALA A 71 7.35 0.22 -9.47
N LYS A 72 7.40 -0.99 -10.04
CA LYS A 72 8.33 -1.31 -11.14
C LYS A 72 7.95 -0.62 -12.43
N GLU A 73 6.66 -0.51 -12.73
CA GLU A 73 6.17 0.23 -13.91
C GLU A 73 6.43 1.74 -13.79
N GLY A 74 6.35 2.27 -12.56
CA GLY A 74 6.67 3.66 -12.26
C GLY A 74 8.16 3.99 -12.13
N LEU A 75 9.08 3.05 -12.39
CA LEU A 75 10.51 3.29 -12.20
C LEU A 75 10.99 4.50 -13.02
N GLY A 76 11.68 5.43 -12.36
CA GLY A 76 12.12 6.69 -12.96
C GLY A 76 11.10 7.82 -12.92
N THR A 77 9.87 7.58 -12.43
CA THR A 77 8.84 8.61 -12.23
C THR A 77 8.32 8.61 -10.78
N ALA A 78 7.57 9.64 -10.39
CA ALA A 78 6.91 9.66 -9.10
C ALA A 78 5.77 8.61 -9.08
N MET A 79 5.76 7.71 -8.09
CA MET A 79 4.82 6.59 -7.99
C MET A 79 4.12 6.44 -6.62
N LEU A 80 4.46 7.30 -5.63
CA LEU A 80 3.97 7.12 -4.26
C LEU A 80 2.46 7.25 -4.15
N TYR A 81 1.88 8.20 -4.87
CA TYR A 81 0.44 8.42 -4.88
C TYR A 81 -0.27 7.25 -5.56
N GLU A 82 0.26 6.77 -6.68
CA GLU A 82 -0.26 5.63 -7.42
C GLU A 82 -0.25 4.36 -6.55
N LEU A 83 0.79 4.14 -5.74
CA LEU A 83 0.84 3.04 -4.79
C LEU A 83 -0.24 3.13 -3.71
N ILE A 84 -0.49 4.34 -3.19
CA ILE A 84 -1.54 4.59 -2.19
C ILE A 84 -2.92 4.31 -2.80
N GLU A 85 -3.19 4.85 -3.98
CA GLU A 85 -4.47 4.67 -4.68
C GLU A 85 -4.70 3.21 -5.04
N LYS A 86 -3.67 2.51 -5.56
CA LYS A 86 -3.78 1.08 -5.86
C LYS A 86 -4.08 0.26 -4.61
N GLY A 87 -3.47 0.60 -3.47
CA GLY A 87 -3.76 -0.05 -2.20
C GLY A 87 -5.21 0.13 -1.75
N LYS A 88 -5.78 1.34 -1.93
CA LYS A 88 -7.19 1.62 -1.63
C LYS A 88 -8.15 0.89 -2.59
N GLU A 89 -7.83 0.86 -3.88
CA GLU A 89 -8.59 0.14 -4.90
C GLU A 89 -8.72 -1.34 -4.52
N ILE A 90 -7.59 -2.00 -4.23
CA ILE A 90 -7.59 -3.42 -3.84
C ILE A 90 -8.37 -3.65 -2.54
N LEU A 91 -8.25 -2.75 -1.55
CA LEU A 91 -9.05 -2.85 -0.33
C LEU A 91 -10.54 -2.74 -0.61
N THR A 92 -10.94 -1.87 -1.53
CA THR A 92 -12.34 -1.68 -1.92
C THR A 92 -12.90 -2.96 -2.55
N ASP A 93 -12.14 -3.58 -3.46
CA ASP A 93 -12.55 -4.83 -4.11
C ASP A 93 -12.63 -6.01 -3.14
N ASN A 94 -11.79 -6.01 -2.09
CA ASN A 94 -11.74 -7.08 -1.09
C ASN A 94 -12.63 -6.79 0.14
N ASN A 95 -13.38 -5.70 0.15
CA ASN A 95 -14.23 -5.29 1.27
C ASN A 95 -15.56 -6.06 1.28
N ILE A 96 -15.48 -7.38 1.49
CA ILE A 96 -16.64 -8.26 1.60
C ILE A 96 -16.85 -8.55 3.09
N PRO A 97 -18.07 -8.37 3.64
CA PRO A 97 -18.35 -8.83 4.99
C PRO A 97 -18.13 -10.34 5.02
N HIS A 98 -17.19 -10.81 5.83
CA HIS A 98 -17.05 -12.24 6.12
C HIS A 98 -18.27 -12.69 6.95
N GLY A 99 -19.38 -12.90 6.26
CA GLY A 99 -20.64 -13.38 6.80
C GLY A 99 -20.94 -14.77 6.27
N GLN A 100 -20.35 -15.80 6.89
CA GLN A 100 -21.01 -17.10 7.01
C GLN A 100 -20.35 -17.92 8.11
N CYS A 101 -20.88 -17.79 9.33
CA CYS A 101 -20.94 -18.92 10.26
C CYS A 101 -22.35 -19.50 10.09
N VAL A 102 -22.47 -20.62 9.37
CA VAL A 102 -23.62 -21.53 9.44
C VAL A 102 -23.12 -22.85 10.02
#